data_AF-A0A1Q4ZDF9-F1
#
_entry.id   AF-A0A1Q4ZDF9-F1
#
_cell.length_a   1.000
_cell.length_b   1.000
_cell.length_c   1.000
_cell.angle_alpha   90.00
_cell.angle_beta   90.00
_cell.angle_gamma   90.00
#
_symmetry.space_group_name_H-M   'P 1'
#
loop_
_entity.id
_entity.type
_entity.pdbx_description
1 polymer ?
#
loop_
_entity_poly.entity_id
_entity_poly.type
_entity_poly.pdbx_seq_one_letter_code
_entity_poly.pdbx_strand_id
1 'polypeptide(L)' 'MDGAFGLNVAALTQYKQREGRAVAPRSWSEELPDGTAVRHGTWLPTTRARRDKLPQEQREVLAGLGVDWATAT' A
#
# COMPACT_ATOMS: atom_id res chain seq x y z
N MET A 1 -5.23 11.36 5.01
CA MET A 1 -4.45 10.91 3.84
C MET A 1 -5.38 10.87 2.65
N ASP A 2 -5.36 11.90 1.81
CA ASP A 2 -6.33 12.05 0.72
C ASP A 2 -5.72 11.64 -0.63
N GLY A 3 -6.56 11.14 -1.54
CA GLY A 3 -6.18 10.76 -2.91
C GLY A 3 -5.67 9.33 -3.08
N ALA A 4 -4.99 9.07 -4.19
CA ALA A 4 -4.60 7.72 -4.62
C ALA A 4 -3.72 6.97 -3.62
N PHE A 5 -2.89 7.66 -2.84
CA PHE A 5 -2.06 7.02 -1.81
C PHE A 5 -2.92 6.39 -0.71
N GLY A 6 -3.90 7.14 -0.17
CA GLY A 6 -4.80 6.66 0.87
C GLY A 6 -5.62 5.46 0.42
N LEU A 7 -6.14 5.48 -0.82
CA LEU A 7 -6.88 4.36 -1.40
C LEU A 7 -6.02 3.09 -1.49
N ASN A 8 -4.76 3.21 -1.92
CA ASN A 8 -3.87 2.06 -2.00
C ASN A 8 -3.46 1.54 -0.61
N VAL A 9 -3.28 2.42 0.38
CA VAL A 9 -3.06 2.03 1.79
C VAL A 9 -4.26 1.27 2.34
N ALA A 10 -5.48 1.75 2.10
CA ALA A 10 -6.70 1.08 2.53
C ALA A 10 -6.83 -0.32 1.89
N ALA A 11 -6.61 -0.40 0.57
CA ALA A 11 -6.65 -1.65 -0.17
C ALA A 11 -5.59 -2.64 0.32
N LEU A 12 -4.36 -2.18 0.55
CA LEU A 12 -3.28 -3.00 1.09
C LEU A 12 -3.59 -3.47 2.52
N THR A 13 -4.21 -2.63 3.34
CA THR A 13 -4.62 -2.97 4.71
C THR A 13 -5.66 -4.08 4.70
N GLN A 14 -6.71 -3.93 3.89
CA GLN A 14 -7.76 -4.94 3.70
C GLN A 14 -7.16 -6.27 3.18
N TYR A 15 -6.30 -6.18 2.17
CA TYR A 15 -5.59 -7.34 1.61
C TYR A 15 -4.77 -8.07 2.68
N LYS A 16 -3.98 -7.33 3.47
CA LYS A 16 -3.16 -7.89 4.55
C LYS A 16 -4.02 -8.55 5.63
N GLN A 17 -5.15 -7.97 6.00
CA GLN A 17 -6.06 -8.57 6.98
C GLN A 17 -6.62 -9.90 6.47
N ARG A 18 -6.92 -10.00 5.17
CA ARG A 18 -7.47 -11.21 4.54
C ARG A 18 -6.43 -12.31 4.31
N GLU A 19 -5.23 -11.94 3.88
CA GLU A 19 -4.21 -12.87 3.38
C GLU A 19 -3.01 -13.05 4.32
N GLY A 20 -2.88 -12.20 5.34
CA GLY A 20 -1.74 -12.20 6.26
C GLY A 20 -0.43 -11.65 5.68
N ARG A 21 -0.44 -11.13 4.45
CA ARG A 21 0.76 -10.61 3.76
C ARG A 21 0.52 -9.24 3.13
N ALA A 22 1.58 -8.44 3.06
CA ALA A 22 1.53 -7.08 2.52
C ALA A 22 1.98 -6.99 1.05
N VAL A 23 1.98 -8.08 0.29
CA VAL A 23 2.34 -8.07 -1.14
C VAL A 23 1.29 -8.83 -1.92
N ALA A 24 0.51 -8.12 -2.73
CA ALA A 24 -0.53 -8.70 -3.57
C ALA A 24 0.00 -9.11 -4.97
N PRO A 25 -0.63 -10.07 -5.65
CA PRO A 25 -0.34 -10.36 -7.06
C PRO A 25 -0.51 -9.12 -7.95
N ARG A 26 0.27 -9.03 -9.04
CA ARG A 26 0.29 -7.87 -9.95
C ARG A 26 -1.07 -7.47 -10.52
N SER A 27 -1.95 -8.43 -10.79
CA SER A 27 -3.30 -8.20 -11.33
C SER A 27 -4.36 -7.98 -10.24
N TRP A 28 -3.98 -7.98 -8.97
CA TRP A 28 -4.92 -7.91 -7.86
C TRP A 28 -5.59 -6.55 -7.72
N SER A 29 -6.89 -6.59 -7.46
CA SER A 29 -7.73 -5.44 -7.11
C SER A 29 -8.52 -5.78 -5.84
N GLU A 30 -8.64 -4.81 -4.94
CA GLU A 30 -9.54 -4.90 -3.79
C GLU A 30 -10.71 -3.93 -3.99
N GLU A 31 -11.90 -4.37 -3.63
CA GLU A 31 -13.07 -3.50 -3.50
C GLU A 31 -13.14 -3.04 -2.04
N LEU A 32 -13.03 -1.73 -1.84
CA LEU A 32 -13.14 -1.12 -0.51
C LEU A 32 -14.60 -1.10 -0.05
N PRO A 33 -14.87 -0.93 1.27
CA PRO A 33 -16.24 -0.94 1.80
C PRO A 33 -17.20 0.12 1.22
N ASP A 34 -16.65 1.18 0.63
CA ASP A 34 -17.41 2.23 -0.06
C ASP A 34 -17.72 1.89 -1.53
N GLY A 35 -17.35 0.69 -1.99
CA GLY A 35 -17.50 0.23 -3.38
C GLY A 35 -16.35 0.64 -4.31
N THR A 36 -15.32 1.34 -3.81
CA THR A 36 -14.19 1.76 -4.64
C THR A 36 -13.28 0.59 -4.96
N ALA A 37 -13.13 0.27 -6.26
CA ALA A 37 -12.17 -0.72 -6.73
C ALA A 37 -10.75 -0.12 -6.87
N VAL A 38 -9.78 -0.71 -6.17
CA VAL A 38 -8.38 -0.25 -6.16
C VAL A 38 -7.43 -1.36 -6.62
N ARG A 39 -6.79 -1.14 -7.77
CA ARG A 39 -5.76 -2.03 -8.32
C ARG A 39 -4.39 -1.74 -7.69
N HIS A 40 -4.11 -2.36 -6.55
CA HIS A 40 -2.88 -2.10 -5.78
C HIS A 40 -1.75 -3.12 -6.01
N GLY A 41 -1.97 -4.16 -6.83
CA GLY A 41 -0.99 -5.23 -7.07
C GLY A 41 0.39 -4.80 -7.58
N THR A 42 0.48 -3.65 -8.25
CA THR A 42 1.75 -3.06 -8.73
C THR A 42 2.21 -1.84 -7.95
N TRP A 43 1.39 -1.38 -7.01
CA TRP A 43 1.60 -0.11 -6.36
C TRP A 43 2.85 -0.13 -5.48
N LEU A 44 3.01 -1.14 -4.62
CA LEU A 44 4.18 -1.23 -3.72
C LEU A 44 5.54 -1.20 -4.45
N PRO A 45 5.78 -2.00 -5.52
CA PRO A 45 7.01 -1.88 -6.31
C PRO A 45 7.22 -0.49 -6.92
N THR A 46 6.14 0.16 -7.39
CA THR A 46 6.19 1.49 -7.98
C THR A 46 6.51 2.57 -6.94
N THR A 47 5.90 2.45 -5.75
CA THR A 47 6.14 3.35 -4.61
C THR A 47 7.57 3.16 -4.08
N ARG A 48 8.06 1.92 -3.99
CA ARG A 48 9.46 1.62 -3.63
C ARG A 48 10.46 2.29 -4.57
N ALA A 49 10.22 2.27 -5.88
CA ALA A 49 11.09 2.92 -6.86
C ALA A 49 11.20 4.44 -6.70
N ARG A 50 10.28 5.06 -5.95
CA ARG A 50 10.27 6.49 -5.63
C ARG A 50 10.41 6.75 -4.13
N ARG A 51 10.91 5.78 -3.36
CA ARG A 51 11.08 5.87 -1.90
C ARG A 51 11.77 7.15 -1.47
N ASP A 52 12.82 7.56 -2.19
CA ASP A 52 13.62 8.76 -1.86
C ASP A 52 12.83 10.07 -2.03
N LYS A 53 11.72 10.03 -2.78
CA LYS A 53 10.79 11.15 -2.97
C LYS A 53 9.52 11.01 -2.12
N LEU A 54 9.40 9.94 -1.34
CA LEU A 54 8.22 9.67 -0.54
C LEU A 54 8.29 10.47 0.78
N PRO A 55 7.25 11.24 1.14
CA PRO A 55 7.18 11.90 2.43
C PRO A 55 7.42 10.92 3.58
N GLN A 56 8.06 11.38 4.65
CA GLN A 56 8.36 10.53 5.82
C GLN A 56 7.09 9.87 6.39
N GLU A 57 6.01 10.63 6.55
CA GLU A 57 4.72 10.14 7.04
C GLU A 57 4.18 8.96 6.19
N GLN A 58 4.32 9.05 4.86
CA GLN A 58 3.91 7.96 3.96
C GLN A 58 4.79 6.72 4.12
N ARG A 59 6.09 6.89 4.38
CA ARG A 59 7.00 5.77 4.69
C ARG A 59 6.63 5.11 6.03
N GLU A 60 6.30 5.90 7.05
CA GLU A 60 5.89 5.40 8.36
C GLU A 60 4.59 4.59 8.30
N VAL A 61 3.60 5.04 7.52
CA VAL A 61 2.37 4.27 7.28
C VAL A 61 2.65 2.93 6.61
N LEU A 62 3.51 2.90 5.59
CA LEU A 62 3.91 1.66 4.94
C LEU A 62 4.68 0.73 5.90
N ALA A 63 5.59 1.28 6.71
CA ALA A 63 6.33 0.52 7.71
C ALA A 63 5.39 -0.11 8.75
N GLY A 64 4.38 0.64 9.22
CA GLY A 64 3.33 0.12 10.12
C GLY A 64 2.50 -1.02 9.51
N LEU A 65 2.40 -1.08 8.18
CA LEU A 65 1.79 -2.19 7.46
C LEU A 65 2.74 -3.37 7.22
N GLY A 66 3.96 -3.36 7.76
CA GLY A 66 4.95 -4.43 7.59
C GLY A 66 5.62 -4.41 6.23
N VAL A 67 5.74 -3.24 5.61
CA VAL A 67 6.51 -3.06 4.36
C VAL A 67 7.96 -2.75 4.74
N ASP A 68 8.81 -3.77 4.72
CA ASP A 68 10.17 -3.72 5.31
C ASP A 68 11.06 -2.63 4.69
N TRP A 69 10.98 -2.40 3.38
CA TRP A 69 11.82 -1.37 2.74
C TRP A 69 11.40 0.07 3.14
N ALA A 70 10.23 0.26 3.74
CA ALA A 70 9.74 1.56 4.13
C ALA A 70 10.31 2.04 5.47
N THR A 71 10.86 1.14 6.30
CA THR A 71 11.56 1.56 7.53
C THR A 71 12.73 2.46 7.17
N ALA A 72 12.89 3.57 7.89
CA ALA A 72 14.13 4.34 7.82
C ALA A 72 15.25 3.44 8.34
N THR A 73 16.29 3.26 7.53
CA THR A 73 17.60 2.82 8.01
C THR A 73 18.41 4.07 8.29
#